data_AF-A0A183DZR8-F1
#
_entry.id   AF-A0A183DZR8-F1
#
_cell.length_a   1.000
_cell.length_b   1.000
_cell.length_c   1.000
_cell.angle_alpha   90.00
_cell.angle_beta   90.00
_cell.angle_gamma   90.00
#
_symmetry.space_group_name_H-M   'P 1'
#
loop_
_entity.id
_entity.type
_entity.pdbx_description
1 polymer ?
#
loop_
_entity_poly.entity_id
_entity_poly.type
_entity_poly.pdbx_seq_one_letter_code
_entity_poly.pdbx_strand_id
1 'polypeptide(L)'
;MMDSEFLYVHSCDLDQNLQIRIGSLEGSVSLLDKSYRVVGGNFFVTITVYCNKRQVGTPVSTSYKPPPSSARALHSWDEWLSLPIKINELSLDSFLHACLWDVSESLEPRFVAHSSISLFSKRGMLRSGSISLKMEMASSGDDHLVPPPPAQFTKQTGIDRLHKLMKEYGENLIEHVDWLDRITYPRIKQLEKEYELEQRCPYLNVEMIRVVAAGITYSVVYYESEEDEAKSQNGGAGPCTDPELGLENLCETKHSMMTRNKRAGIFERELKPNAAARDALERIIQADFLTHIFGSFC
;
A
#
# COMPACT_ATOMS: atom_id res chain seq x y z
N MET A 1 -34.19 -1.20 17.95
CA MET A 1 -32.78 -1.63 17.91
C MET A 1 -32.70 -2.71 16.85
N MET A 2 -32.34 -2.35 15.63
CA MET A 2 -31.96 -3.35 14.61
C MET A 2 -30.47 -3.57 14.84
N ASP A 3 -30.11 -4.75 15.32
CA ASP A 3 -28.70 -5.15 15.38
C ASP A 3 -28.17 -5.12 13.94
N SER A 4 -27.36 -4.10 13.65
CA SER A 4 -26.68 -4.01 12.37
C SER A 4 -25.55 -5.03 12.40
N GLU A 5 -25.82 -6.22 11.86
CA GLU A 5 -24.82 -7.28 11.77
C GLU A 5 -23.63 -6.79 10.92
N PHE A 6 -22.47 -6.72 11.56
CA PHE A 6 -21.24 -6.36 10.87
C PHE A 6 -20.72 -7.58 10.13
N LEU A 7 -20.85 -7.56 8.81
CA LEU A 7 -20.41 -8.65 7.93
C LEU A 7 -18.94 -8.46 7.55
N TYR A 8 -18.11 -9.43 7.93
CA TYR A 8 -16.69 -9.42 7.67
C TYR A 8 -16.17 -10.73 7.10
N VAL A 9 -15.03 -10.65 6.43
CA VAL A 9 -14.28 -11.79 5.90
C VAL A 9 -12.81 -11.60 6.27
N HIS A 10 -12.12 -12.69 6.62
CA HIS A 10 -10.70 -12.64 6.96
C HIS A 10 -9.82 -12.49 5.72
N SER A 11 -8.72 -11.76 5.83
CA SER A 11 -7.74 -11.60 4.74
C SER A 11 -7.15 -12.93 4.29
N CYS A 12 -6.89 -13.88 5.21
CA CYS A 12 -6.36 -15.21 4.91
C CYS A 12 -7.23 -16.01 3.93
N ASP A 13 -8.55 -15.84 4.00
CA ASP A 13 -9.50 -16.64 3.22
C ASP A 13 -9.66 -16.12 1.78
N LEU A 14 -9.10 -14.95 1.47
CA LEU A 14 -9.27 -14.27 0.19
C LEU A 14 -8.08 -14.54 -0.74
N ASP A 15 -8.21 -15.60 -1.55
CA ASP A 15 -7.26 -15.95 -2.62
C ASP A 15 -7.52 -15.15 -3.91
N GLN A 16 -7.61 -13.83 -3.80
CA GLN A 16 -7.84 -12.93 -4.93
C GLN A 16 -6.74 -11.87 -5.02
N ASN A 17 -6.38 -11.52 -6.25
CA ASN A 17 -5.44 -10.42 -6.50
C ASN A 17 -6.04 -9.09 -6.05
N LEU A 18 -5.21 -8.22 -5.45
CA LEU A 18 -5.62 -6.88 -5.06
C LEU A 18 -5.95 -6.05 -6.32
N GLN A 19 -7.20 -5.63 -6.45
CA GLN A 19 -7.66 -4.77 -7.54
C GLN A 19 -7.95 -3.36 -7.05
N ILE A 20 -7.55 -2.38 -7.85
CA ILE A 20 -7.69 -0.96 -7.51
C ILE A 20 -8.07 -0.21 -8.77
N ARG A 21 -9.09 0.64 -8.68
CA ARG A 21 -9.52 1.48 -9.78
C ARG A 21 -8.88 2.86 -9.67
N ILE A 22 -8.17 3.28 -10.71
CA ILE A 22 -7.67 4.64 -10.83
C ILE A 22 -8.71 5.47 -11.56
N GLY A 23 -9.32 6.43 -10.85
CA GLY A 23 -10.42 7.26 -11.36
C GLY A 23 -9.92 8.46 -12.15
N SER A 24 -9.85 9.61 -11.48
CA SER A 24 -9.46 10.90 -12.07
C SER A 24 -8.32 11.56 -11.29
N LEU A 25 -7.47 12.30 -12.01
CA LEU A 25 -6.58 13.30 -11.46
C LEU A 25 -7.31 14.64 -11.50
N GLU A 26 -7.54 15.23 -10.34
CA GLU A 26 -8.22 16.51 -10.17
C GLU A 26 -7.29 17.53 -9.51
N GLY A 27 -7.51 18.82 -9.75
CA GLY A 27 -6.64 19.88 -9.24
C GLY A 27 -6.38 20.97 -10.27
N SER A 28 -5.66 22.02 -9.84
CA SER A 28 -5.40 23.17 -10.71
C SER A 28 -4.18 22.94 -11.62
N VAL A 29 -4.41 23.00 -12.94
CA VAL A 29 -3.38 22.93 -14.00
C VAL A 29 -2.25 23.92 -13.76
N SER A 30 -2.58 25.12 -13.22
CA SER A 30 -1.61 26.20 -12.99
C SER A 30 -0.50 25.84 -12.00
N LEU A 31 -0.63 24.74 -11.25
CA LEU A 31 0.39 24.25 -10.32
C LEU A 31 1.35 23.26 -11.00
N LEU A 32 0.82 22.43 -11.88
CA LEU A 32 1.59 21.54 -12.74
C LEU A 32 2.43 22.35 -13.73
N ASP A 33 1.83 23.38 -14.31
CA ASP A 33 2.45 24.27 -15.30
C ASP A 33 3.55 25.17 -14.68
N LYS A 34 3.35 25.63 -13.44
CA LYS A 34 4.38 26.41 -12.70
C LYS A 34 5.57 25.59 -12.21
N SER A 35 5.50 24.27 -12.24
CA SER A 35 6.57 23.41 -11.75
C SER A 35 7.74 23.26 -12.73
N TYR A 36 7.64 23.75 -13.99
CA TYR A 36 8.59 23.50 -15.09
C TYR A 36 8.85 21.99 -15.36
N ARG A 37 8.10 21.10 -14.70
CA ARG A 37 8.27 19.65 -14.78
C ARG A 37 7.29 19.01 -15.74
N VAL A 38 6.07 19.53 -15.82
CA VAL A 38 5.09 19.09 -16.79
C VAL A 38 5.38 19.79 -18.12
N VAL A 39 5.64 18.99 -19.15
CA VAL A 39 6.01 19.46 -20.49
C VAL A 39 5.06 18.87 -21.53
N GLY A 40 4.67 17.60 -21.38
CA GLY A 40 3.83 16.89 -22.34
C GLY A 40 2.33 17.01 -22.05
N GLY A 41 1.96 17.08 -20.78
CA GLY A 41 0.55 17.02 -20.36
C GLY A 41 -0.10 15.65 -20.59
N ASN A 42 0.71 14.61 -20.78
CA ASN A 42 0.27 13.23 -21.00
C ASN A 42 0.62 12.41 -19.76
N PHE A 43 -0.37 12.23 -18.90
CA PHE A 43 -0.16 11.60 -17.61
C PHE A 43 -0.45 10.10 -17.64
N PHE A 44 0.36 9.34 -16.90
CA PHE A 44 0.02 7.99 -16.48
C PHE A 44 0.41 7.78 -15.02
N VAL A 45 -0.27 6.86 -14.36
CA VAL A 45 -0.02 6.54 -12.95
C VAL A 45 0.57 5.14 -12.86
N THR A 46 1.59 4.98 -12.04
CA THR A 46 2.15 3.67 -11.69
C THR A 46 1.88 3.39 -10.22
N ILE A 47 1.38 2.20 -9.93
CA ILE A 47 1.08 1.72 -8.60
C ILE A 47 2.08 0.65 -8.21
N THR A 48 2.63 0.82 -7.01
CA THR A 48 3.50 -0.15 -6.34
C THR A 48 2.99 -0.45 -4.95
N VAL A 49 3.07 -1.70 -4.52
CA VAL A 49 2.71 -2.10 -3.17
C VAL A 49 3.99 -2.32 -2.37
N TYR A 50 3.98 -1.87 -1.13
CA TYR A 50 5.06 -2.08 -0.18
C TYR A 50 4.53 -2.79 1.05
N CYS A 51 5.27 -3.80 1.51
CA CYS A 51 5.02 -4.52 2.77
C CYS A 51 6.34 -4.58 3.55
N ASN A 52 6.34 -4.35 4.86
CA ASN A 52 7.56 -4.35 5.68
C ASN A 52 8.69 -3.48 5.10
N LYS A 53 8.33 -2.31 4.53
CA LYS A 53 9.24 -1.37 3.82
C LYS A 53 9.95 -1.96 2.59
N ARG A 54 9.49 -3.08 2.06
CA ARG A 54 10.00 -3.69 0.83
C ARG A 54 8.94 -3.63 -0.25
N GLN A 55 9.36 -3.34 -1.47
CA GLN A 55 8.46 -3.43 -2.62
C GLN A 55 8.06 -4.89 -2.81
N VAL A 56 6.76 -5.13 -2.93
CA VAL A 56 6.20 -6.44 -3.25
C VAL A 56 5.57 -6.34 -4.64
N GLY A 57 5.79 -7.36 -5.47
CA GLY A 57 5.27 -7.41 -6.83
C GLY A 57 5.93 -6.40 -7.79
N THR A 58 5.51 -6.47 -9.05
CA THR A 58 5.95 -5.53 -10.08
C THR A 58 5.07 -4.28 -10.09
N PRO A 59 5.64 -3.09 -10.34
CA PRO A 59 4.86 -1.87 -10.55
C PRO A 59 3.86 -2.08 -11.71
N VAL A 60 2.62 -1.63 -11.52
CA VAL A 60 1.58 -1.70 -12.56
C VAL A 60 1.18 -0.29 -12.97
N SER A 61 1.22 -0.01 -14.26
CA SER A 61 0.89 1.32 -14.81
C SER A 61 -0.50 1.34 -15.46
N THR A 62 -1.15 2.49 -15.43
CA THR A 62 -2.41 2.75 -16.14
C THR A 62 -2.20 2.77 -17.65
N SER A 63 -3.25 2.47 -18.40
CA SER A 63 -3.28 2.72 -19.84
C SER A 63 -3.16 4.22 -20.14
N TYR A 64 -2.62 4.53 -21.32
CA TYR A 64 -2.64 5.89 -21.82
C TYR A 64 -4.06 6.27 -22.24
N LYS A 65 -4.56 7.39 -21.72
CA LYS A 65 -5.79 8.02 -22.21
C LYS A 65 -5.48 9.46 -22.64
N PRO A 66 -6.14 9.99 -23.68
CA PRO A 66 -5.96 11.40 -24.03
C PRO A 66 -6.54 12.29 -22.92
N PRO A 67 -6.01 13.50 -22.73
CA PRO A 67 -6.54 14.45 -21.75
C PRO A 67 -8.04 14.67 -21.96
N PRO A 68 -8.84 14.71 -20.87
CA PRO A 68 -10.28 14.84 -20.98
C PRO A 68 -10.66 16.18 -21.61
N SER A 69 -11.68 16.17 -22.47
CA SER A 69 -12.24 17.38 -23.08
C SER A 69 -12.94 18.32 -22.08
N SER A 70 -13.12 17.89 -20.82
CA SER A 70 -13.83 18.61 -19.78
C SER A 70 -12.85 19.30 -18.82
N ALA A 71 -13.03 20.60 -18.59
CA ALA A 71 -12.17 21.43 -17.74
C ALA A 71 -12.22 21.10 -16.22
N ARG A 72 -12.90 20.03 -15.81
CA ARG A 72 -13.07 19.66 -14.39
C ARG A 72 -11.99 18.71 -13.87
N ALA A 73 -11.45 17.84 -14.70
CA ALA A 73 -10.40 16.89 -14.33
C ALA A 73 -9.16 17.12 -15.21
N LEU A 74 -7.97 16.97 -14.62
CA LEU A 74 -6.69 17.05 -15.33
C LEU A 74 -6.50 15.82 -16.21
N HIS A 75 -6.91 14.66 -15.71
CA HIS A 75 -6.88 13.40 -16.43
C HIS A 75 -7.94 12.45 -15.87
N SER A 76 -8.51 11.59 -16.72
CA SER A 76 -9.45 10.56 -16.28
C SER A 76 -9.08 9.21 -16.89
N TRP A 77 -8.66 8.27 -16.06
CA TRP A 77 -8.40 6.89 -16.48
C TRP A 77 -9.65 6.05 -16.32
N ASP A 78 -10.26 6.04 -15.15
CA ASP A 78 -11.39 5.17 -14.82
C ASP A 78 -11.12 3.68 -15.15
N GLU A 79 -9.96 3.19 -14.72
CA GLU A 79 -9.44 1.87 -15.08
C GLU A 79 -9.15 1.03 -13.85
N TRP A 80 -9.57 -0.24 -13.88
CA TRP A 80 -9.23 -1.23 -12.87
C TRP A 80 -7.85 -1.83 -13.16
N LEU A 81 -6.93 -1.67 -12.22
CA LEU A 81 -5.62 -2.30 -12.22
C LEU A 81 -5.63 -3.52 -11.30
N SER A 82 -5.22 -4.67 -11.83
CA SER A 82 -4.97 -5.87 -11.03
C SER A 82 -3.49 -5.93 -10.66
N LEU A 83 -3.20 -5.84 -9.37
CA LEU A 83 -1.83 -5.94 -8.86
C LEU A 83 -1.44 -7.42 -8.77
N PRO A 84 -0.16 -7.77 -8.98
CA PRO A 84 0.33 -9.16 -8.96
C PRO A 84 0.59 -9.63 -7.51
N ILE A 85 -0.31 -9.31 -6.59
CA ILE A 85 -0.24 -9.66 -5.17
C ILE A 85 -1.63 -10.04 -4.71
N LYS A 86 -1.73 -11.11 -3.93
CA LYS A 86 -2.99 -11.58 -3.37
C LYS A 86 -3.32 -10.88 -2.05
N ILE A 87 -4.60 -10.78 -1.72
CA ILE A 87 -5.05 -10.13 -0.48
C ILE A 87 -4.55 -10.87 0.77
N ASN A 88 -4.44 -12.20 0.72
CA ASN A 88 -3.91 -13.04 1.79
C ASN A 88 -2.39 -12.89 2.03
N GLU A 89 -1.64 -12.36 1.06
CA GLU A 89 -0.18 -12.14 1.17
C GLU A 89 0.16 -10.75 1.74
N LEU A 90 -0.84 -9.88 1.91
CA LEU A 90 -0.64 -8.52 2.42
C LEU A 90 -0.51 -8.52 3.93
N SER A 91 0.49 -7.82 4.46
CA SER A 91 0.66 -7.55 5.89
C SER A 91 -0.15 -6.34 6.35
N LEU A 92 -0.38 -6.21 7.66
CA LEU A 92 -1.12 -5.08 8.24
C LEU A 92 -0.45 -3.70 8.00
N ASP A 93 0.88 -3.67 7.86
CA ASP A 93 1.65 -2.45 7.56
C ASP A 93 1.70 -2.12 6.06
N SER A 94 1.05 -2.92 5.22
CA SER A 94 1.08 -2.74 3.77
C SER A 94 0.49 -1.39 3.34
N PHE A 95 1.18 -0.75 2.41
CA PHE A 95 0.76 0.51 1.83
C PHE A 95 0.98 0.51 0.32
N LEU A 96 0.14 1.29 -0.35
CA LEU A 96 0.22 1.54 -1.76
C LEU A 96 0.95 2.85 -1.99
N HIS A 97 1.85 2.85 -2.96
CA HIS A 97 2.57 4.01 -3.44
C HIS A 97 2.16 4.26 -4.90
N ALA A 98 1.56 5.42 -5.14
CA ALA A 98 1.11 5.87 -6.44
C ALA A 98 2.06 6.96 -6.96
N CYS A 99 2.64 6.74 -8.13
CA CYS A 99 3.55 7.66 -8.81
C CYS A 99 2.89 8.20 -10.08
N LEU A 100 2.84 9.51 -10.21
CA LEU A 100 2.37 10.23 -11.38
C LEU A 100 3.56 10.59 -12.27
N TRP A 101 3.43 10.22 -13.54
CA TRP A 101 4.44 10.45 -14.58
C TRP A 101 3.85 11.30 -15.70
N ASP A 102 4.65 12.16 -16.30
CA ASP A 102 4.33 12.91 -17.52
C ASP A 102 5.22 12.41 -18.67
N VAL A 103 4.62 12.18 -19.83
CA VAL A 103 5.34 11.79 -21.05
C VAL A 103 5.35 12.98 -22.00
N SER A 104 6.54 13.50 -22.25
CA SER A 104 6.75 14.59 -23.20
C SER A 104 7.08 14.07 -24.60
N GLU A 105 7.33 14.98 -25.55
CA GLU A 105 7.75 14.65 -26.92
C GLU A 105 9.02 13.80 -26.98
N SER A 106 9.87 13.83 -25.94
CA SER A 106 11.07 12.99 -25.85
C SER A 106 10.79 11.51 -25.56
N LEU A 107 9.53 11.12 -25.31
CA LEU A 107 9.10 9.77 -24.90
C LEU A 107 9.71 9.26 -23.58
N GLU A 108 10.50 10.08 -22.89
CA GLU A 108 11.03 9.75 -21.58
C GLU A 108 10.00 10.11 -20.50
N PRO A 109 9.61 9.16 -19.62
CA PRO A 109 8.66 9.43 -18.56
C PRO A 109 9.34 10.27 -17.47
N ARG A 110 8.75 11.43 -17.17
CA ARG A 110 9.24 12.33 -16.13
C ARG A 110 8.39 12.21 -14.88
N PHE A 111 9.05 12.00 -13.75
CA PHE A 111 8.37 11.93 -12.46
C PHE A 111 7.83 13.31 -12.04
N VAL A 112 6.54 13.37 -11.73
CA VAL A 112 5.84 14.63 -11.40
C VAL A 112 5.46 14.68 -9.93
N ALA A 113 4.79 13.64 -9.43
CA ALA A 113 4.24 13.62 -8.10
C ALA A 113 4.07 12.19 -7.59
N HIS A 114 4.01 12.02 -6.28
CA HIS A 114 3.68 10.74 -5.65
C HIS A 114 2.72 10.91 -4.48
N SER A 115 2.08 9.81 -4.09
CA SER A 115 1.34 9.72 -2.84
C SER A 115 1.37 8.29 -2.33
N SER A 116 1.24 8.14 -1.02
CA SER A 116 1.20 6.83 -0.36
C SER A 116 -0.03 6.70 0.51
N ILE A 117 -0.69 5.55 0.50
CA ILE A 117 -1.86 5.25 1.33
C ILE A 117 -1.77 3.86 1.95
N SER A 118 -2.08 3.75 3.25
CA SER A 118 -2.15 2.45 3.93
C SER A 118 -3.31 1.61 3.41
N LEU A 119 -3.07 0.35 3.05
CA LEU A 119 -4.13 -0.55 2.59
C LEU A 119 -5.07 -0.93 3.74
N PHE A 120 -4.50 -1.16 4.92
CA PHE A 120 -5.27 -1.42 6.14
C PHE A 120 -5.47 -0.15 6.97
N SER A 121 -6.61 -0.08 7.64
CA SER A 121 -6.93 0.90 8.68
C SER A 121 -6.22 0.55 9.98
N LYS A 122 -6.18 1.48 10.94
CA LYS A 122 -5.62 1.25 12.29
C LYS A 122 -6.31 0.11 13.05
N ARG A 123 -7.49 -0.30 12.62
CA ARG A 123 -8.26 -1.44 13.18
C ARG A 123 -8.04 -2.76 12.41
N GLY A 124 -7.07 -2.80 11.48
CA GLY A 124 -6.82 -3.97 10.65
C GLY A 124 -7.86 -4.21 9.55
N MET A 125 -8.80 -3.29 9.29
CA MET A 125 -9.75 -3.44 8.17
C MET A 125 -9.14 -2.92 6.87
N LEU A 126 -9.25 -3.69 5.79
CA LEU A 126 -8.89 -3.24 4.45
C LEU A 126 -9.76 -2.04 4.06
N ARG A 127 -9.13 -0.98 3.56
CA ARG A 127 -9.85 0.19 3.08
C ARG A 127 -10.61 -0.16 1.81
N SER A 128 -11.87 0.28 1.74
CA SER A 128 -12.76 0.04 0.62
C SER A 128 -13.47 1.33 0.19
N GLY A 129 -13.85 1.40 -1.09
CA GLY A 129 -14.51 2.58 -1.67
C GLY A 129 -13.57 3.64 -2.21
N SER A 130 -14.14 4.79 -2.58
CA SER A 130 -13.45 5.89 -3.23
C SER A 130 -12.69 6.75 -2.22
N ILE A 131 -11.43 6.99 -2.49
CA ILE A 131 -10.50 7.73 -1.65
C ILE A 131 -9.75 8.73 -2.52
N SER A 132 -9.74 10.00 -2.10
CA SER A 132 -8.96 11.05 -2.76
C SER A 132 -7.59 11.17 -2.11
N LEU A 133 -6.55 10.86 -2.88
CA LEU A 133 -5.16 10.93 -2.45
C LEU A 133 -4.58 12.29 -2.78
N LYS A 134 -4.12 13.04 -1.78
CA LYS A 134 -3.33 14.25 -2.01
C LYS A 134 -1.97 13.86 -2.57
N MET A 135 -1.65 14.36 -3.75
CA MET A 135 -0.38 14.11 -4.42
C MET A 135 0.64 15.16 -4.00
N GLU A 136 1.80 14.71 -3.52
CA GLU A 136 2.94 15.55 -3.20
C GLU A 136 3.82 15.70 -4.44
N MET A 137 4.20 16.94 -4.74
CA MET A 137 5.04 17.25 -5.90
C MET A 137 6.46 16.78 -5.67
N ALA A 138 7.05 16.17 -6.69
CA ALA A 138 8.43 15.71 -6.65
C ALA A 138 9.41 16.88 -6.51
N SER A 139 10.33 16.78 -5.56
CA SER A 139 11.44 17.72 -5.36
C SER A 139 12.66 17.33 -6.20
N SER A 140 12.89 16.03 -6.44
CA SER A 140 13.93 15.47 -7.30
C SER A 140 13.35 14.43 -8.29
N GLY A 141 14.15 13.97 -9.25
CA GLY A 141 13.72 12.89 -10.16
C GLY A 141 13.71 11.51 -9.51
N ASP A 142 14.53 11.33 -8.48
CA ASP A 142 14.77 10.05 -7.81
C ASP A 142 13.84 9.83 -6.59
N ASP A 143 13.02 10.84 -6.26
CA ASP A 143 12.05 10.78 -5.15
C ASP A 143 11.04 9.62 -5.28
N HIS A 144 10.87 9.06 -6.47
CA HIS A 144 10.02 7.88 -6.68
C HIS A 144 10.60 6.59 -6.06
N LEU A 145 11.90 6.56 -5.75
CA LEU A 145 12.57 5.40 -5.13
C LEU A 145 12.28 5.29 -3.63
N VAL A 146 11.94 6.40 -2.99
CA VAL A 146 11.62 6.47 -1.56
C VAL A 146 10.15 6.87 -1.42
N PRO A 147 9.25 5.92 -1.14
CA PRO A 147 7.85 6.25 -0.99
C PRO A 147 7.67 7.20 0.21
N PRO A 148 6.82 8.24 0.09
CA PRO A 148 6.49 9.09 1.21
C PRO A 148 5.77 8.24 2.27
N PRO A 149 5.87 8.59 3.56
CA PRO A 149 5.14 7.88 4.59
C PRO A 149 3.65 7.87 4.23
N PRO A 150 2.93 6.74 4.40
CA PRO A 150 1.53 6.65 4.03
C PRO A 150 0.78 7.78 4.71
N ALA A 151 0.04 8.55 3.94
CA ALA A 151 -0.67 9.73 4.40
C ALA A 151 -1.54 9.32 5.60
N GLN A 152 -1.06 9.62 6.80
CA GLN A 152 -1.88 9.55 7.98
C GLN A 152 -2.85 10.69 7.77
N PHE A 153 -4.12 10.40 7.48
CA PHE A 153 -5.19 11.40 7.54
C PHE A 153 -4.94 12.23 8.79
N THR A 154 -4.43 13.45 8.59
CA THR A 154 -3.92 14.28 9.66
C THR A 154 -5.13 14.56 10.50
N LYS A 155 -5.25 13.89 11.65
CA LYS A 155 -6.39 14.10 12.52
C LYS A 155 -6.47 15.60 12.79
N GLN A 156 -7.58 16.21 12.37
CA GLN A 156 -8.02 17.59 12.64
C GLN A 156 -7.85 18.59 11.50
N THR A 157 -8.49 18.36 10.36
CA THR A 157 -9.08 19.47 9.61
C THR A 157 -10.59 19.46 9.75
N GLY A 158 -11.23 20.63 9.62
CA GLY A 158 -12.70 20.75 9.71
C GLY A 158 -13.44 19.83 8.73
N ILE A 159 -12.78 19.45 7.64
CA ILE A 159 -13.33 18.61 6.57
C ILE A 159 -13.21 17.12 6.88
N ASP A 160 -12.18 16.66 7.57
CA ASP A 160 -12.13 15.27 8.04
C ASP A 160 -13.28 14.98 9.03
N ARG A 161 -13.61 15.97 9.87
CA ARG A 161 -14.80 15.90 10.74
C ARG A 161 -16.07 15.86 9.90
N LEU A 162 -16.12 16.61 8.82
CA LEU A 162 -17.26 16.67 7.91
C LEU A 162 -17.45 15.34 7.17
N HIS A 163 -16.40 14.75 6.60
CA HIS A 163 -16.45 13.41 5.99
C HIS A 163 -16.87 12.33 7.00
N LYS A 164 -16.41 12.43 8.25
CA LYS A 164 -16.85 11.53 9.33
C LYS A 164 -18.35 11.67 9.60
N LEU A 165 -18.85 12.90 9.75
CA LEU A 165 -20.29 13.17 9.94
C LEU A 165 -21.11 12.74 8.73
N MET A 166 -20.58 12.89 7.51
CA MET A 166 -21.24 12.44 6.28
C MET A 166 -21.36 10.92 6.23
N LYS A 167 -20.33 10.22 6.69
CA LYS A 167 -20.34 8.76 6.85
C LYS A 167 -21.36 8.32 7.90
N GLU A 168 -21.37 8.95 9.08
CA GLU A 168 -22.33 8.68 10.15
C GLU A 168 -23.78 8.94 9.70
N TYR A 169 -23.99 10.02 8.93
CA TYR A 169 -25.26 10.30 8.29
C TYR A 169 -25.66 9.18 7.32
N GLY A 170 -24.76 8.74 6.43
CA GLY A 170 -25.03 7.63 5.51
C GLY A 170 -25.31 6.29 6.19
N GLU A 171 -24.80 6.09 7.41
CA GLU A 171 -25.06 4.91 8.25
C GLU A 171 -26.36 5.03 9.07
N ASN A 172 -27.20 6.05 8.84
CA ASN A 172 -28.41 6.36 9.61
C ASN A 172 -28.18 6.57 11.12
N LEU A 173 -26.95 6.94 11.52
CA LEU A 173 -26.62 7.29 12.91
C LEU A 173 -27.08 8.72 13.25
N ILE A 174 -27.33 9.54 12.22
CA ILE A 174 -27.87 10.89 12.32
C ILE A 174 -29.27 10.88 11.70
N GLU A 175 -30.22 11.50 12.38
CA GLU A 175 -31.59 11.65 11.88
C GLU A 175 -31.59 12.47 10.58
N HIS A 176 -32.21 11.91 9.54
CA HIS A 176 -32.32 12.58 8.25
C HIS A 176 -33.43 13.62 8.30
N VAL A 177 -33.13 14.84 7.87
CA VAL A 177 -34.06 15.97 7.86
C VAL A 177 -34.03 16.63 6.49
N ASP A 178 -34.91 16.18 5.60
CA ASP A 178 -34.91 16.51 4.17
C ASP A 178 -34.72 18.00 3.85
N TRP A 179 -35.38 18.90 4.60
CA TRP A 179 -35.30 20.34 4.33
C TRP A 179 -33.94 20.93 4.70
N LEU A 180 -33.32 20.44 5.78
CA LEU A 180 -32.01 20.89 6.24
C LEU A 180 -30.91 20.28 5.35
N ASP A 181 -31.07 19.02 4.97
CA ASP A 181 -30.12 18.29 4.14
C ASP A 181 -30.03 18.87 2.73
N ARG A 182 -31.16 19.31 2.15
CA ARG A 182 -31.19 20.05 0.87
C ARG A 182 -30.32 21.31 0.88
N ILE A 183 -30.12 21.95 2.02
CA ILE A 183 -29.29 23.16 2.16
C ILE A 183 -27.86 22.79 2.54
N THR A 184 -27.71 21.79 3.41
CA THR A 184 -26.44 21.39 4.01
C THR A 184 -25.56 20.65 3.00
N TYR A 185 -26.12 19.76 2.17
CA TYR A 185 -25.35 19.02 1.17
C TYR A 185 -24.68 19.90 0.12
N PRO A 186 -25.37 20.87 -0.52
CA PRO A 186 -24.70 21.80 -1.43
C PRO A 186 -23.59 22.59 -0.73
N ARG A 187 -23.81 22.99 0.53
CA ARG A 187 -22.82 23.76 1.28
C ARG A 187 -21.59 22.91 1.66
N ILE A 188 -21.79 21.66 2.04
CA ILE A 188 -20.75 20.65 2.28
C ILE A 188 -19.89 20.49 1.03
N LYS A 189 -20.51 20.22 -0.13
CA LYS A 189 -19.80 20.04 -1.40
C LYS A 189 -19.04 21.30 -1.81
N GLN A 190 -19.59 22.47 -1.52
CA GLN A 190 -18.91 23.74 -1.76
C GLN A 190 -17.67 23.89 -0.87
N LEU A 191 -17.75 23.53 0.42
CA LEU A 191 -16.62 23.59 1.34
C LEU A 191 -15.51 22.59 0.99
N GLU A 192 -15.86 21.36 0.61
CA GLU A 192 -14.91 20.37 0.08
C GLU A 192 -14.15 20.95 -1.11
N LYS A 193 -14.87 21.54 -2.07
CA LYS A 193 -14.28 22.17 -3.25
C LYS A 193 -13.43 23.40 -2.93
N GLU A 194 -13.90 24.27 -2.03
CA GLU A 194 -13.14 25.46 -1.59
C GLU A 194 -11.81 25.04 -0.96
N TYR A 195 -11.82 24.00 -0.14
CA TYR A 195 -10.60 23.46 0.46
C TYR A 195 -9.66 22.80 -0.53
N GLU A 196 -10.18 22.02 -1.47
CA GLU A 196 -9.39 21.48 -2.58
C GLU A 196 -8.66 22.59 -3.35
N LEU A 197 -9.32 23.73 -3.55
CA LEU A 197 -8.75 24.92 -4.19
C LEU A 197 -7.72 25.63 -3.29
N GLU A 198 -7.99 25.75 -1.99
CA GLU A 198 -7.08 26.37 -1.02
C GLU A 198 -5.76 25.60 -0.89
N GLN A 199 -5.83 24.27 -0.89
CA GLN A 199 -4.66 23.41 -0.68
C GLN A 199 -3.68 23.40 -1.86
N ARG A 200 -4.08 23.90 -3.04
CA ARG A 200 -3.22 24.03 -4.22
C ARG A 200 -2.35 22.78 -4.47
N CYS A 201 -2.94 21.59 -4.45
CA CYS A 201 -2.29 20.32 -4.76
C CYS A 201 -3.18 19.52 -5.72
N PRO A 202 -2.62 18.63 -6.55
CA PRO A 202 -3.43 17.66 -7.27
C PRO A 202 -3.89 16.54 -6.34
N TYR A 203 -5.05 16.01 -6.65
CA TYR A 203 -5.67 14.89 -5.98
C TYR A 203 -5.90 13.76 -6.97
N LEU A 204 -5.48 12.55 -6.60
CA LEU A 204 -5.75 11.34 -7.36
C LEU A 204 -6.89 10.58 -6.69
N ASN A 205 -7.99 10.44 -7.41
CA ASN A 205 -9.13 9.65 -6.97
C ASN A 205 -8.88 8.17 -7.25
N VAL A 206 -8.85 7.36 -6.18
CA VAL A 206 -8.59 5.93 -6.23
C VAL A 206 -9.76 5.20 -5.57
N GLU A 207 -10.32 4.19 -6.23
CA GLU A 207 -11.36 3.33 -5.67
C GLU A 207 -10.78 1.95 -5.34
N MET A 208 -10.87 1.59 -4.07
CA MET A 208 -10.40 0.32 -3.54
C MET A 208 -11.48 -0.77 -3.73
N ILE A 209 -11.04 -2.01 -4.00
CA ILE A 209 -11.94 -3.17 -4.15
C ILE A 209 -12.92 -3.30 -2.97
N ARG A 210 -14.17 -3.63 -3.30
CA ARG A 210 -15.20 -4.02 -2.34
C ARG A 210 -15.49 -5.50 -2.56
N VAL A 211 -15.36 -6.29 -1.50
CA VAL A 211 -15.70 -7.72 -1.56
C VAL A 211 -17.21 -7.84 -1.47
N VAL A 212 -17.85 -8.35 -2.52
CA VAL A 212 -19.30 -8.56 -2.58
C VAL A 212 -19.56 -10.05 -2.74
N ALA A 213 -20.30 -10.65 -1.82
CA ALA A 213 -20.77 -12.03 -1.93
C ALA A 213 -22.30 -12.07 -1.79
N ALA A 214 -22.98 -12.77 -2.70
CA ALA A 214 -24.44 -12.91 -2.72
C ALA A 214 -25.23 -11.57 -2.65
N GLY A 215 -24.68 -10.49 -3.21
CA GLY A 215 -25.30 -9.16 -3.21
C GLY A 215 -25.09 -8.35 -1.93
N ILE A 216 -24.31 -8.87 -0.98
CA ILE A 216 -23.97 -8.18 0.28
C ILE A 216 -22.49 -7.79 0.27
N THR A 217 -22.19 -6.57 0.71
CA THR A 217 -20.81 -6.06 0.81
C THR A 217 -20.19 -6.49 2.13
N TYR A 218 -19.05 -7.17 2.08
CA TYR A 218 -18.29 -7.59 3.25
C TYR A 218 -17.09 -6.68 3.49
N SER A 219 -16.80 -6.40 4.75
CA SER A 219 -15.56 -5.71 5.15
C SER A 219 -14.44 -6.74 5.33
N VAL A 220 -13.29 -6.53 4.68
CA VAL A 220 -12.15 -7.43 4.86
C VAL A 220 -11.40 -7.04 6.13
N VAL A 221 -11.24 -7.98 7.05
CA VAL A 221 -10.52 -7.82 8.31
C VAL A 221 -9.22 -8.61 8.21
N TYR A 222 -8.11 -7.93 8.48
CA TYR A 222 -6.81 -8.56 8.63
C TYR A 222 -6.87 -9.58 9.76
N TYR A 223 -6.48 -10.80 9.43
CA TYR A 223 -6.28 -11.86 10.37
C TYR A 223 -5.05 -12.62 9.92
N GLU A 224 -4.23 -13.01 10.87
CA GLU A 224 -3.20 -14.01 10.68
C GLU A 224 -3.61 -15.17 11.55
N SER A 225 -3.79 -16.35 10.94
CA SER A 225 -4.01 -17.56 11.71
C SER A 225 -2.82 -17.78 12.63
N GLU A 226 -3.08 -18.02 13.90
CA GLU A 226 -2.06 -18.34 14.92
C GLU A 226 -1.17 -19.53 14.52
N GLU A 227 -1.54 -20.31 13.52
CA GLU A 227 -0.69 -21.36 12.92
C GLU A 227 0.57 -20.81 12.23
N ASP A 228 0.55 -19.57 11.72
CA ASP A 228 1.73 -18.90 11.16
C ASP A 228 2.51 -18.14 12.25
N GLU A 229 1.85 -17.65 13.30
CA GLU A 229 2.54 -17.26 14.53
C GLU A 229 3.19 -18.47 15.20
N ALA A 230 2.61 -19.67 15.15
CA ALA A 230 3.16 -20.91 15.70
C ALA A 230 4.33 -21.48 14.88
N LYS A 231 4.39 -21.19 13.57
CA LYS A 231 5.61 -21.41 12.76
C LYS A 231 6.73 -20.43 13.13
N SER A 232 6.39 -19.28 13.72
CA SER A 232 7.36 -18.32 14.26
C SER A 232 7.55 -18.41 15.79
N GLN A 233 6.66 -19.11 16.52
CA GLN A 233 6.58 -19.23 17.97
C GLN A 233 5.84 -20.51 18.39
N ASN A 234 6.59 -21.62 18.47
CA ASN A 234 6.28 -22.87 19.18
C ASN A 234 5.19 -23.82 18.64
N GLY A 235 5.65 -25.05 18.38
CA GLY A 235 4.80 -26.22 18.16
C GLY A 235 3.96 -26.65 19.37
N GLY A 236 2.86 -27.36 19.07
CA GLY A 236 2.04 -28.04 20.06
C GLY A 236 0.80 -28.78 19.52
N ALA A 237 0.98 -30.07 19.22
CA ALA A 237 0.06 -31.21 19.46
C ALA A 237 -1.35 -31.31 18.80
N GLY A 238 -1.44 -32.18 17.77
CA GLY A 238 -2.62 -32.88 17.23
C GLY A 238 -2.16 -34.10 16.40
N PRO A 239 -2.97 -35.16 16.17
CA PRO A 239 -2.52 -36.54 15.95
C PRO A 239 -1.45 -36.64 14.85
N CYS A 240 -0.27 -37.04 15.31
CA CYS A 240 1.03 -36.92 14.67
C CYS A 240 1.11 -37.67 13.34
N THR A 241 0.72 -36.99 12.27
CA THR A 241 1.36 -37.22 10.97
C THR A 241 2.66 -36.44 11.02
N ASP A 242 3.79 -37.15 10.97
CA ASP A 242 5.12 -36.54 11.05
C ASP A 242 5.25 -35.47 9.96
N PRO A 243 5.34 -34.17 10.32
CA PRO A 243 5.46 -33.09 9.35
C PRO A 243 6.77 -33.17 8.54
N GLU A 244 7.68 -34.07 8.91
CA GLU A 244 8.96 -34.30 8.23
C GLU A 244 8.93 -35.49 7.25
N LEU A 245 7.77 -36.14 7.08
CA LEU A 245 7.64 -37.28 6.18
C LEU A 245 7.77 -36.84 4.71
N GLY A 246 9.00 -36.89 4.17
CA GLY A 246 9.35 -36.49 2.81
C GLY A 246 10.30 -35.29 2.72
N LEU A 247 10.63 -34.66 3.85
CA LEU A 247 11.72 -33.70 3.96
C LEU A 247 13.05 -34.45 4.20
N GLU A 248 14.17 -33.85 3.81
CA GLU A 248 15.48 -34.45 4.06
C GLU A 248 15.67 -34.61 5.57
N ASN A 249 15.89 -35.84 6.03
CA ASN A 249 15.96 -36.12 7.45
C ASN A 249 17.14 -35.35 8.05
N LEU A 250 16.85 -34.31 8.84
CA LEU A 250 17.88 -33.46 9.43
C LEU A 250 18.84 -34.26 10.32
N CYS A 251 18.38 -35.37 10.92
CA CYS A 251 19.26 -36.27 11.64
C CYS A 251 20.22 -37.00 10.71
N GLU A 252 19.78 -37.36 9.50
CA GLU A 252 20.61 -38.00 8.46
C GLU A 252 21.57 -36.99 7.82
N THR A 253 21.11 -35.78 7.47
CA THR A 253 21.98 -34.69 6.97
C THR A 253 22.99 -34.28 8.04
N LYS A 254 22.56 -34.15 9.31
CA LYS A 254 23.46 -33.90 10.44
C LYS A 254 24.41 -35.07 10.66
N HIS A 255 23.97 -36.31 10.55
CA HIS A 255 24.85 -37.48 10.70
C HIS A 255 25.85 -37.56 9.54
N SER A 256 25.44 -37.26 8.31
CA SER A 256 26.28 -37.18 7.12
C SER A 256 27.32 -36.06 7.24
N MET A 257 26.88 -34.84 7.59
CA MET A 257 27.75 -33.70 7.86
C MET A 257 28.70 -33.97 9.03
N MET A 258 28.22 -34.54 10.12
CA MET A 258 29.04 -34.87 11.29
C MET A 258 30.01 -36.01 10.99
N THR A 259 29.63 -36.98 10.17
CA THR A 259 30.52 -38.07 9.72
C THR A 259 31.59 -37.53 8.79
N ARG A 260 31.23 -36.61 7.89
CA ARG A 260 32.18 -35.89 7.03
C ARG A 260 33.12 -35.00 7.84
N ASN A 261 32.61 -34.29 8.85
CA ASN A 261 33.37 -33.40 9.74
C ASN A 261 34.20 -34.18 10.78
N LYS A 262 33.81 -35.42 11.14
CA LYS A 262 34.60 -36.34 11.97
C LYS A 262 35.72 -37.01 11.15
N ARG A 263 35.53 -37.14 9.82
CA ARG A 263 36.56 -37.59 8.86
C ARG A 263 37.49 -36.45 8.45
N ALA A 264 36.99 -35.22 8.43
CA ALA A 264 37.82 -34.03 8.38
C ALA A 264 38.68 -33.99 9.65
N GLY A 265 40.00 -33.91 9.49
CA GLY A 265 40.92 -33.87 10.62
C GLY A 265 40.69 -32.65 11.52
N ILE A 266 41.30 -32.68 12.71
CA ILE A 266 41.25 -31.63 13.74
C ILE A 266 41.52 -30.21 13.19
N PHE A 267 42.25 -30.10 12.08
CA PHE A 267 42.60 -28.83 11.42
C PHE A 267 41.42 -28.09 10.78
N GLU A 268 40.32 -28.75 10.36
CA GLU A 268 39.17 -28.07 9.72
C GLU A 268 38.19 -27.44 10.73
N ARG A 269 38.16 -27.95 11.97
CA ARG A 269 37.22 -27.49 13.02
C ARG A 269 37.62 -26.18 13.69
N GLU A 270 38.90 -25.79 13.55
CA GLU A 270 39.45 -24.53 14.06
C GLU A 270 39.71 -23.50 12.96
N LEU A 271 39.21 -23.73 11.73
CA LEU A 271 39.33 -22.73 10.67
C LEU A 271 38.54 -21.49 11.07
N LYS A 272 39.27 -20.43 11.45
CA LYS A 272 38.72 -19.09 11.51
C LYS A 272 38.04 -18.78 10.17
N PRO A 273 36.87 -18.11 10.18
CA PRO A 273 36.23 -17.68 8.94
C PRO A 273 37.28 -16.97 8.08
N ASN A 274 37.32 -17.30 6.79
CA ASN A 274 38.23 -16.66 5.84
C ASN A 274 38.08 -15.14 6.01
N ALA A 275 39.19 -14.39 6.00
CA ALA A 275 39.19 -12.94 6.19
C ALA A 275 38.17 -12.27 5.25
N ALA A 276 38.04 -12.75 4.02
CA ALA A 276 37.03 -12.29 3.07
C ALA A 276 35.57 -12.48 3.56
N ALA A 277 35.25 -13.62 4.20
CA ALA A 277 33.91 -13.89 4.74
C ALA A 277 33.64 -13.08 6.01
N ARG A 278 34.64 -12.93 6.89
CA ARG A 278 34.54 -12.05 8.06
C ARG A 278 34.33 -10.60 7.63
N ASP A 279 35.15 -10.09 6.73
CA ASP A 279 35.09 -8.70 6.28
C ASP A 279 33.80 -8.43 5.47
N ALA A 280 33.26 -9.44 4.76
CA ALA A 280 31.95 -9.34 4.12
C ALA A 280 30.81 -9.28 5.15
N LEU A 281 30.82 -10.14 6.16
CA LEU A 281 29.82 -10.12 7.24
C LEU A 281 29.90 -8.85 8.07
N GLU A 282 31.11 -8.38 8.38
CA GLU A 282 31.33 -7.14 9.11
C GLU A 282 30.85 -5.93 8.31
N ARG A 283 31.05 -5.93 6.98
CA ARG A 283 30.49 -4.91 6.08
C ARG A 283 28.96 -4.93 6.05
N ILE A 284 28.34 -6.11 6.04
CA ILE A 284 26.88 -6.24 6.07
C ILE A 284 26.32 -5.75 7.41
N ILE A 285 26.91 -6.17 8.53
CA ILE A 285 26.50 -5.76 9.87
C ILE A 285 26.66 -4.25 10.06
N GLN A 286 27.75 -3.65 9.57
CA GLN A 286 27.96 -2.21 9.62
C GLN A 286 27.03 -1.44 8.67
N ALA A 287 26.73 -2.00 7.49
CA ALA A 287 25.79 -1.39 6.55
C ALA A 287 24.35 -1.40 7.07
N ASP A 288 23.90 -2.50 7.69
CA ASP A 288 22.58 -2.58 8.33
C ASP A 288 22.47 -1.63 9.54
N PHE A 289 23.55 -1.45 10.31
CA PHE A 289 23.58 -0.47 11.40
C PHE A 289 23.57 0.99 10.90
N LEU A 290 24.26 1.29 9.80
CA LEU A 290 24.34 2.64 9.25
C LEU A 290 23.09 3.03 8.44
N THR A 291 22.47 2.10 7.73
CA THR A 291 21.21 2.35 7.01
C THR A 291 20.05 2.61 7.99
N HIS A 292 20.06 1.99 9.17
CA HIS A 292 19.07 2.27 10.22
C HIS A 292 19.27 3.61 10.94
N ILE A 293 20.48 4.17 10.98
CA ILE A 293 20.79 5.45 11.64
C ILE A 293 20.74 6.64 10.66
N PHE A 294 21.30 6.51 9.46
CA PHE A 294 21.38 7.61 8.48
C PHE A 294 20.17 7.68 7.53
N GLY A 295 19.34 6.64 7.45
CA GLY A 295 18.04 6.73 6.76
C GLY A 295 17.01 7.63 7.45
N SER A 296 17.37 8.26 8.58
CA SER A 296 16.55 9.25 9.29
C SER A 296 17.11 10.67 9.24
N PHE A 297 18.23 10.91 8.54
CA PHE A 297 18.78 12.25 8.32
C PHE A 297 19.46 12.32 6.94
N CYS A 298 18.64 12.47 5.91
CA CYS A 298 18.96 13.27 4.73
C CYS A 298 17.65 13.71 4.09
#